data_AF-A0A931V8J7-F1
#
_entry.id   AF-A0A931V8J7-F1
#
_cell.length_a   1.000
_cell.length_b   1.000
_cell.length_c   1.000
_cell.angle_alpha   90.00
_cell.angle_beta   90.00
_cell.angle_gamma   90.00
#
_symmetry.space_group_name_H-M   'P 1'
#
loop_
_entity.id
_entity.type
_entity.pdbx_description
1 polymer ?
#
loop_
_entity_poly.entity_id
_entity_poly.type
_entity_poly.pdbx_seq_one_letter_code
_entity_poly.pdbx_strand_id
1 'polypeptide(L)'
;MNYHRYRALLLLGLGLGLMGWVAPASSSPARETTLLVVPGRLPMVQLAFDLAELRPVAILSYRGAARAADPLLFFWVNGAWQYVSPDDFRERRFIAAWPRRVVMLGDDQTLPALLVDEAAWGAEVTRLKTLQIAELINALDAVFHFKEREWKSLARRYGLTLTDVNAPRRKINTYDIPRSKLPLASTTFKQQQDDVPPAVLVEESAPVTPTTAKAAKKGSKPSLAVPVEESAPATPTPAKAETTRPKLPLASETFKQQKDDAPPAVLSEETAPEVSTPAKAEVKKPDPSLK
;
A
#
# COMPACT_ATOMS: atom_id res chain seq x y z
N MET A 1 13.69 69.57 -38.49
CA MET A 1 12.68 68.48 -38.33
C MET A 1 13.17 67.28 -39.11
N ASN A 2 13.42 66.13 -38.47
CA ASN A 2 13.49 64.78 -39.08
C ASN A 2 13.69 63.72 -37.97
N TYR A 3 12.60 63.32 -37.30
CA TYR A 3 12.56 62.36 -36.19
C TYR A 3 12.01 60.98 -36.63
N HIS A 4 12.59 60.36 -37.68
CA HIS A 4 12.05 59.08 -38.19
C HIS A 4 13.08 57.97 -38.45
N ARG A 5 14.29 58.00 -37.87
CA ARG A 5 15.33 57.00 -38.18
C ARG A 5 15.80 56.05 -37.06
N TYR A 6 15.22 56.10 -35.86
CA TYR A 6 15.69 55.26 -34.74
C TYR A 6 14.62 54.34 -34.13
N ARG A 7 13.77 53.72 -34.96
CA ARG A 7 12.77 52.73 -34.49
C ARG A 7 12.93 51.31 -35.05
N ALA A 8 13.97 51.06 -35.84
CA ALA A 8 14.14 49.79 -36.56
C ALA A 8 15.32 48.91 -36.10
N LEU A 9 15.95 49.20 -34.96
CA LEU A 9 17.13 48.47 -34.46
C LEU A 9 17.00 48.12 -32.98
N LEU A 10 15.94 47.38 -32.62
CA LEU A 10 15.77 46.81 -31.29
C LEU A 10 14.98 45.48 -31.35
N LEU A 11 15.33 44.61 -32.31
CA LEU A 11 14.78 43.24 -32.46
C LEU A 11 15.87 42.23 -32.83
N LEU A 12 17.01 42.27 -32.12
CA LEU A 12 18.09 41.30 -32.34
C LEU A 12 18.90 41.13 -31.05
N GLY A 13 18.33 40.41 -30.08
CA GLY A 13 18.97 40.20 -28.79
C GLY A 13 18.15 39.46 -27.75
N LEU A 14 17.49 38.36 -28.12
CA LEU A 14 16.86 37.46 -27.14
C LEU A 14 16.70 36.03 -27.71
N GLY A 15 17.82 35.41 -28.10
CA GLY A 15 17.80 34.12 -28.80
C GLY A 15 18.92 33.17 -28.41
N LEU A 16 19.45 33.23 -27.19
CA LEU A 16 20.44 32.27 -26.70
C LEU A 16 20.36 32.21 -25.17
N GLY A 17 19.73 31.18 -24.63
CA GLY A 17 19.74 31.00 -23.18
C GLY A 17 18.63 30.15 -22.58
N LEU A 18 18.12 29.14 -23.28
CA LEU A 18 17.26 28.11 -22.67
C LEU A 18 17.51 26.77 -23.38
N MET A 19 18.79 26.40 -23.52
CA MET A 19 19.17 25.02 -23.74
C MET A 19 19.08 24.32 -22.37
N GLY A 20 17.83 24.20 -21.88
CA GLY A 20 17.53 23.44 -20.68
C GLY A 20 17.95 22.01 -20.94
N TRP A 21 18.83 21.48 -20.09
CA TRP A 21 19.08 20.06 -20.02
C TRP A 21 17.73 19.38 -19.81
N VAL A 22 17.16 18.82 -20.87
CA VAL A 22 16.15 17.77 -20.76
C VAL A 22 16.92 16.59 -20.21
N ALA A 23 16.99 16.51 -18.87
CA ALA A 23 17.48 15.32 -18.22
C ALA A 23 16.61 14.17 -18.75
N PRO A 24 17.21 13.14 -19.37
CA PRO A 24 16.44 11.98 -19.80
C PRO A 24 15.70 11.48 -18.57
N ALA A 25 14.36 11.38 -18.67
CA ALA A 25 13.56 10.76 -17.65
C ALA A 25 14.12 9.36 -17.46
N SER A 26 14.88 9.15 -16.38
CA SER A 26 15.45 7.87 -16.04
C SER A 26 14.30 6.87 -15.98
N SER A 27 14.16 6.04 -17.02
CA SER A 27 13.29 4.89 -17.00
C SER A 27 13.83 4.00 -15.89
N SER A 28 13.20 4.09 -14.72
CA SER A 28 13.61 3.32 -13.54
C SER A 28 13.70 1.86 -13.98
N PRO A 29 14.82 1.16 -13.70
CA PRO A 29 15.01 -0.22 -14.14
C PRO A 29 13.80 -1.02 -13.69
N ALA A 30 13.21 -1.80 -14.61
CA ALA A 30 11.95 -2.53 -14.48
C ALA A 30 11.79 -3.10 -13.06
N ARG A 31 11.22 -2.28 -12.17
CA ARG A 31 11.03 -2.68 -10.78
C ARG A 31 9.96 -3.76 -10.81
N GLU A 32 10.06 -4.71 -9.91
CA GLU A 32 9.04 -5.74 -9.75
C GLU A 32 7.75 -5.06 -9.28
N THR A 33 6.95 -4.61 -10.23
CA THR A 33 5.70 -3.91 -9.97
C THR A 33 4.69 -4.93 -9.48
N THR A 34 4.17 -4.71 -8.28
CA THR A 34 3.04 -5.49 -7.76
C THR A 34 1.75 -4.78 -8.15
N LEU A 35 0.79 -5.49 -8.70
CA LEU A 35 -0.56 -4.96 -8.92
C LEU A 35 -1.40 -5.25 -7.69
N LEU A 36 -1.86 -4.19 -7.02
CA LEU A 36 -2.75 -4.27 -5.88
C LEU A 36 -4.17 -3.95 -6.33
N VAL A 37 -5.04 -4.95 -6.26
CA VAL A 37 -6.45 -4.85 -6.60
C VAL A 37 -7.25 -4.64 -5.33
N VAL A 38 -7.87 -3.47 -5.18
CA VAL A 38 -8.58 -3.06 -3.96
C VAL A 38 -10.04 -2.71 -4.23
N PRO A 39 -10.95 -2.97 -3.29
CA PRO A 39 -12.31 -2.47 -3.42
C PRO A 39 -12.30 -0.93 -3.33
N GLY A 40 -13.22 -0.27 -4.04
CA GLY A 40 -13.41 1.18 -4.08
C GLY A 40 -13.99 1.78 -2.78
N ARG A 41 -13.56 1.26 -1.62
CA ARG A 41 -13.88 1.81 -0.30
C ARG A 41 -12.74 2.73 0.13
N LEU A 42 -13.09 3.90 0.66
CA LEU A 42 -12.11 4.93 1.02
C LEU A 42 -10.93 4.40 1.87
N PRO A 43 -11.13 3.60 2.93
CA PRO A 43 -10.01 3.12 3.73
C PRO A 43 -9.06 2.18 2.96
N MET A 44 -9.59 1.40 2.01
CA MET A 44 -8.81 0.44 1.21
C MET A 44 -8.00 1.15 0.13
N VAL A 45 -8.60 2.17 -0.49
CA VAL A 45 -7.91 3.03 -1.46
C VAL A 45 -6.79 3.84 -0.76
N GLN A 46 -7.05 4.37 0.44
CA GLN A 46 -6.01 5.03 1.24
C GLN A 46 -4.86 4.08 1.57
N LEU A 47 -5.15 2.86 2.03
CA LEU A 47 -4.13 1.85 2.28
C LEU A 47 -3.31 1.54 1.02
N ALA A 48 -3.96 1.42 -0.14
CA ALA A 48 -3.26 1.20 -1.40
C ALA A 48 -2.29 2.33 -1.74
N PHE A 49 -2.68 3.59 -1.52
CA PHE A 49 -1.79 4.74 -1.71
C PHE A 49 -0.62 4.74 -0.74
N ASP A 50 -0.86 4.43 0.53
CA ASP A 50 0.21 4.32 1.52
C ASP A 50 1.23 3.24 1.14
N LEU A 51 0.77 2.14 0.58
CA LEU A 51 1.64 1.07 0.08
C LEU A 51 2.41 1.50 -1.18
N ALA A 52 1.79 2.27 -2.07
CA ALA A 52 2.43 2.84 -3.25
C ALA A 52 3.49 3.90 -2.92
N GLU A 53 3.37 4.58 -1.77
CA GLU A 53 4.43 5.46 -1.24
C GLU A 53 5.64 4.64 -0.73
N LEU A 54 5.40 3.44 -0.19
CA LEU A 54 6.46 2.59 0.37
C LEU A 54 7.18 1.76 -0.70
N ARG A 55 6.47 1.28 -1.74
CA ARG A 55 6.95 0.32 -2.74
C ARG A 55 6.32 0.61 -4.12
N PRO A 56 6.94 0.16 -5.23
CA PRO A 56 6.34 0.29 -6.56
C PRO A 56 5.11 -0.62 -6.71
N VAL A 57 3.94 -0.05 -6.42
CA VAL A 57 2.65 -0.74 -6.49
C VAL A 57 1.76 -0.03 -7.51
N ALA A 58 1.25 -0.79 -8.47
CA ALA A 58 0.18 -0.33 -9.35
C ALA A 58 -1.16 -0.58 -8.66
N ILE A 59 -2.07 0.40 -8.68
CA ILE A 59 -3.34 0.31 -7.96
C ILE A 59 -4.48 0.15 -8.96
N LEU A 60 -5.26 -0.91 -8.80
CA LEU A 60 -6.52 -1.12 -9.50
C LEU A 60 -7.64 -1.14 -8.47
N SER A 61 -8.56 -0.19 -8.55
CA SER A 61 -9.75 -0.16 -7.72
C SER A 61 -10.93 -0.77 -8.47
N TYR A 62 -11.78 -1.54 -7.77
CA TYR A 62 -13.01 -2.08 -8.34
C TYR A 62 -14.23 -1.66 -7.53
N ARG A 63 -15.36 -1.46 -8.21
CA ARG A 63 -16.66 -1.21 -7.60
C ARG A 63 -17.73 -2.07 -8.27
N GLY A 64 -18.50 -2.80 -7.48
CA GLY A 64 -19.58 -3.66 -7.96
C GLY A 64 -20.13 -4.52 -6.84
N ALA A 65 -21.29 -5.12 -7.09
CA ALA A 65 -21.83 -6.16 -6.21
C ALA A 65 -21.05 -7.48 -6.40
N ALA A 66 -21.23 -8.38 -5.43
CA ALA A 66 -20.90 -9.79 -5.56
C ALA A 66 -21.28 -10.32 -6.94
N ARG A 67 -20.33 -10.90 -7.70
CA ARG A 67 -20.62 -11.54 -9.00
C ARG A 67 -21.25 -10.62 -10.06
N ALA A 68 -21.09 -9.30 -9.95
CA ALA A 68 -21.46 -8.41 -11.03
C ALA A 68 -20.73 -8.82 -12.32
N ALA A 69 -21.49 -9.04 -13.40
CA ALA A 69 -20.92 -9.40 -14.70
C ALA A 69 -20.07 -8.27 -15.28
N ASP A 70 -20.42 -7.03 -14.95
CA ASP A 70 -19.74 -5.81 -15.40
C ASP A 70 -19.38 -4.91 -14.19
N PRO A 71 -18.28 -5.21 -13.49
CA PRO A 71 -17.78 -4.37 -12.41
C PRO A 71 -17.10 -3.11 -12.97
N LEU A 72 -17.26 -1.99 -12.29
CA LEU A 72 -16.51 -0.78 -12.64
C LEU A 72 -15.07 -0.92 -12.16
N LEU A 73 -14.11 -0.88 -13.08
CA LEU A 73 -12.69 -0.95 -12.79
C LEU A 73 -12.04 0.42 -13.04
N PHE A 74 -11.19 0.84 -12.11
CA PHE A 74 -10.45 2.10 -12.18
C PHE A 74 -8.98 1.85 -11.88
N PHE A 75 -8.10 2.22 -12.81
CA PHE A 75 -6.67 2.10 -12.65
C PHE A 75 -6.06 3.47 -12.28
N TRP A 76 -5.20 3.51 -11.28
CA TRP A 76 -4.50 4.73 -10.90
C TRP A 76 -3.23 4.90 -11.74
N VAL A 77 -3.19 5.93 -12.57
CA VAL A 77 -2.04 6.24 -13.42
C VAL A 77 -1.87 7.74 -13.56
N ASN A 78 -0.63 8.22 -13.52
CA ASN A 78 -0.28 9.64 -13.70
C ASN A 78 -1.06 10.61 -12.79
N GLY A 79 -1.41 10.19 -11.57
CA GLY A 79 -2.13 11.02 -10.62
C GLY A 79 -3.65 11.13 -10.87
N ALA A 80 -4.21 10.29 -11.74
CA ALA A 80 -5.64 10.26 -12.03
C ALA A 80 -6.19 8.83 -12.06
N TRP A 81 -7.49 8.69 -11.74
CA TRP A 81 -8.22 7.45 -11.96
C TRP A 81 -8.65 7.37 -13.42
N GLN A 82 -8.21 6.32 -14.10
CA GLN A 82 -8.65 5.99 -15.46
C GLN A 82 -9.62 4.81 -15.40
N TYR A 83 -10.78 4.96 -16.02
CA TYR A 83 -11.71 3.83 -16.19
C TYR A 83 -11.09 2.76 -17.10
N VAL A 84 -11.26 1.50 -16.72
CA VAL A 84 -10.82 0.34 -17.49
C VAL A 84 -12.05 -0.48 -17.83
N SER A 85 -12.31 -0.67 -19.12
CA SER A 85 -13.41 -1.53 -19.55
C SER A 85 -13.11 -3.00 -19.23
N PRO A 86 -14.13 -3.87 -19.07
CA PRO A 86 -13.90 -5.30 -18.90
C PRO A 86 -13.06 -5.93 -20.02
N ASP A 87 -13.24 -5.46 -21.25
CA ASP A 87 -12.49 -5.96 -22.42
C ASP A 87 -11.04 -5.48 -22.39
N ASP A 88 -10.77 -4.20 -22.09
CA ASP A 88 -9.41 -3.70 -21.90
C ASP A 88 -8.69 -4.41 -20.74
N PHE A 89 -9.43 -4.80 -19.70
CA PHE A 89 -8.91 -5.59 -18.58
C PHE A 89 -8.49 -6.98 -19.04
N ARG A 90 -9.37 -7.72 -19.75
CA ARG A 90 -9.09 -9.04 -20.34
C ARG A 90 -7.89 -9.01 -21.30
N GLU A 91 -7.82 -7.99 -22.14
CA GLU A 91 -6.77 -7.80 -23.13
C GLU A 91 -5.50 -7.13 -22.57
N ARG A 92 -5.52 -6.75 -21.28
CA ARG A 92 -4.39 -6.13 -20.55
C ARG A 92 -3.91 -4.80 -21.16
N ARG A 93 -4.78 -4.07 -21.87
CA ARG A 93 -4.42 -2.83 -22.58
C ARG A 93 -4.22 -1.63 -21.66
N PHE A 94 -4.64 -1.73 -20.40
CA PHE A 94 -4.56 -0.63 -19.43
C PHE A 94 -3.18 -0.48 -18.76
N ILE A 95 -2.26 -1.45 -18.93
CA ILE A 95 -0.94 -1.41 -18.29
C ILE A 95 0.17 -1.70 -19.31
N ALA A 96 1.22 -0.88 -19.31
CA ALA A 96 2.33 -1.01 -20.25
C ALA A 96 3.24 -2.22 -19.97
N ALA A 97 3.43 -2.57 -18.69
CA ALA A 97 4.26 -3.68 -18.26
C ALA A 97 3.51 -4.53 -17.23
N TRP A 98 3.41 -5.83 -17.50
CA TRP A 98 2.63 -6.73 -16.67
C TRP A 98 3.33 -7.00 -15.32
N PRO A 99 2.61 -6.94 -14.18
CA PRO A 99 3.16 -7.24 -12.87
C PRO A 99 3.55 -8.72 -12.75
N ARG A 100 4.59 -9.01 -11.96
CA ARG A 100 4.93 -10.40 -11.60
C ARG A 100 4.00 -10.99 -10.55
N ARG A 101 3.42 -10.12 -9.72
CA ARG A 101 2.58 -10.47 -8.58
C ARG A 101 1.32 -9.62 -8.57
N VAL A 102 0.20 -10.25 -8.30
CA VAL A 102 -1.10 -9.60 -8.14
C VAL A 102 -1.61 -9.91 -6.75
N VAL A 103 -1.92 -8.87 -5.98
CA VAL A 103 -2.52 -9.01 -4.65
C VAL A 103 -3.96 -8.51 -4.74
N MET A 104 -4.91 -9.38 -4.41
CA MET A 104 -6.34 -9.08 -4.48
C MET A 104 -6.90 -8.97 -3.07
N LEU A 105 -7.51 -7.82 -2.76
CA LEU A 105 -8.17 -7.57 -1.49
C LEU A 105 -9.68 -7.77 -1.66
N GLY A 106 -10.26 -8.64 -0.86
CA GLY A 106 -11.70 -8.93 -0.90
C GLY A 106 -12.00 -10.38 -0.59
N ASP A 107 -13.14 -10.61 0.04
CA ASP A 107 -13.70 -11.95 0.20
C ASP A 107 -14.34 -12.45 -1.10
N ASP A 108 -14.67 -13.74 -1.13
CA ASP A 108 -15.29 -14.38 -2.31
C ASP A 108 -16.70 -13.82 -2.60
N GLN A 109 -17.29 -13.07 -1.66
CA GLN A 109 -18.60 -12.44 -1.79
C GLN A 109 -18.52 -11.02 -2.34
N THR A 110 -17.39 -10.31 -2.20
CA THR A 110 -17.25 -8.93 -2.68
C THR A 110 -16.47 -8.86 -3.97
N LEU A 111 -15.69 -9.89 -4.30
CA LEU A 111 -14.89 -9.90 -5.53
C LEU A 111 -15.78 -10.22 -6.75
N PRO A 112 -15.78 -9.36 -7.80
CA PRO A 112 -16.41 -9.67 -9.07
C PRO A 112 -15.82 -10.92 -9.73
N ALA A 113 -16.66 -11.71 -10.40
CA ALA A 113 -16.25 -12.94 -11.09
C ALA A 113 -15.16 -12.67 -12.14
N LEU A 114 -15.28 -11.55 -12.87
CA LEU A 114 -14.26 -11.09 -13.83
C LEU A 114 -12.86 -11.03 -13.22
N LEU A 115 -12.74 -10.54 -11.97
CA LEU A 115 -11.45 -10.48 -11.29
C LEU A 115 -11.00 -11.86 -10.82
N VAL A 116 -11.90 -12.76 -10.40
CA VAL A 116 -11.54 -14.11 -9.95
C VAL A 116 -10.97 -14.95 -11.10
N ASP A 117 -11.64 -14.93 -12.24
CA ASP A 117 -11.35 -15.84 -13.36
C ASP A 117 -10.12 -15.37 -14.13
N GLU A 118 -10.03 -14.07 -14.37
CA GLU A 118 -8.95 -13.49 -15.19
C GLU A 118 -7.73 -13.10 -14.37
N ALA A 119 -7.80 -13.02 -13.02
CA ALA A 119 -6.67 -12.67 -12.15
C ALA A 119 -5.32 -13.32 -12.50
N ALA A 120 -5.40 -14.59 -12.90
CA ALA A 120 -4.32 -15.56 -12.80
C ALA A 120 -3.31 -15.50 -13.95
N TRP A 121 -3.36 -14.47 -14.80
CA TRP A 121 -2.57 -14.16 -15.99
C TRP A 121 -1.03 -14.40 -15.95
N GLY A 122 -0.58 -15.59 -15.58
CA GLY A 122 0.83 -15.96 -15.40
C GLY A 122 1.52 -15.30 -14.20
N ALA A 123 0.82 -14.49 -13.40
CA ALA A 123 1.36 -13.84 -12.22
C ALA A 123 1.06 -14.64 -10.95
N GLU A 124 1.89 -14.48 -9.93
CA GLU A 124 1.62 -15.01 -8.60
C GLU A 124 0.44 -14.24 -7.99
N VAL A 125 -0.71 -14.90 -7.83
CA VAL A 125 -1.93 -14.26 -7.28
C VAL A 125 -2.04 -14.59 -5.80
N THR A 126 -1.95 -13.58 -4.94
CA THR A 126 -2.27 -13.69 -3.52
C THR A 126 -3.64 -13.08 -3.25
N ARG A 127 -4.58 -13.89 -2.75
CA ARG A 127 -5.92 -13.43 -2.40
C ARG A 127 -6.04 -13.25 -0.89
N LEU A 128 -6.41 -12.04 -0.47
CA LEU A 128 -6.62 -11.69 0.94
C LEU A 128 -8.12 -11.56 1.20
N LYS A 129 -8.70 -12.59 1.83
CA LYS A 129 -10.15 -12.73 2.09
C LYS A 129 -10.66 -11.89 3.26
N THR A 130 -10.02 -10.78 3.56
CA THR A 130 -10.37 -9.91 4.67
C THR A 130 -10.33 -8.45 4.22
N LEU A 131 -11.20 -7.64 4.80
CA LEU A 131 -11.24 -6.19 4.63
C LEU A 131 -10.80 -5.46 5.91
N GLN A 132 -10.43 -6.20 6.96
CA GLN A 132 -9.95 -5.63 8.20
C GLN A 132 -8.51 -5.17 8.01
N ILE A 133 -8.27 -3.87 8.22
CA ILE A 133 -6.97 -3.23 7.94
C ILE A 133 -5.83 -3.90 8.70
N ALA A 134 -6.05 -4.28 9.97
CA ALA A 134 -5.03 -4.94 10.78
C ALA A 134 -4.60 -6.29 10.19
N GLU A 135 -5.57 -7.12 9.80
CA GLU A 135 -5.30 -8.43 9.19
C GLU A 135 -4.66 -8.28 7.80
N LEU A 136 -5.10 -7.28 7.03
CA LEU A 136 -4.53 -6.95 5.73
C LEU A 136 -3.05 -6.59 5.84
N ILE A 137 -2.69 -5.66 6.73
CA ILE A 137 -1.29 -5.24 6.90
C ILE A 137 -0.43 -6.44 7.33
N ASN A 138 -0.94 -7.29 8.23
CA ASN A 138 -0.26 -8.52 8.64
C ASN A 138 -0.04 -9.49 7.46
N ALA A 139 -1.05 -9.71 6.64
CA ALA A 139 -0.93 -10.61 5.49
C ALA A 139 -0.02 -10.03 4.39
N LEU A 140 -0.04 -8.71 4.21
CA LEU A 140 0.79 -8.00 3.25
C LEU A 140 2.28 -7.98 3.63
N ASP A 141 2.63 -8.19 4.90
CA ASP A 141 4.02 -8.30 5.34
C ASP A 141 4.76 -9.49 4.71
N ALA A 142 4.06 -10.59 4.46
CA ALA A 142 4.63 -11.73 3.74
C ALA A 142 5.02 -11.38 2.29
N VAL A 143 4.38 -10.37 1.71
CA VAL A 143 4.58 -9.94 0.32
C VAL A 143 5.60 -8.80 0.23
N PHE A 144 5.50 -7.81 1.11
CA PHE A 144 6.28 -6.56 1.04
C PHE A 144 7.46 -6.50 2.02
N HIS A 145 7.51 -7.42 2.99
CA HIS A 145 8.53 -7.51 4.04
C HIS A 145 8.75 -6.14 4.72
N PHE A 146 7.75 -5.70 5.46
CA PHE A 146 7.77 -4.35 6.04
C PHE A 146 8.87 -4.22 7.09
N LYS A 147 9.56 -3.08 7.06
CA LYS A 147 10.55 -2.72 8.08
C LYS A 147 9.84 -2.21 9.33
N GLU A 148 10.52 -2.26 10.46
CA GLU A 148 9.97 -1.79 11.75
C GLU A 148 9.45 -0.34 11.70
N ARG A 149 10.14 0.54 10.95
CA ARG A 149 9.71 1.94 10.76
C ARG A 149 8.40 2.04 9.97
N GLU A 150 8.24 1.18 8.97
CA GLU A 150 7.06 1.14 8.10
C GLU A 150 5.86 0.60 8.89
N TRP A 151 6.08 -0.47 9.65
CA TRP A 151 5.14 -1.01 10.63
C TRP A 151 4.64 0.06 11.61
N LYS A 152 5.54 0.82 12.23
CA LYS A 152 5.20 1.92 13.15
C LYS A 152 4.40 3.03 12.44
N SER A 153 4.78 3.38 11.21
CA SER A 153 4.10 4.41 10.42
C SER A 153 2.66 4.00 10.09
N LEU A 154 2.46 2.79 9.57
CA LEU A 154 1.14 2.24 9.24
C LEU A 154 0.26 2.16 10.49
N ALA A 155 0.78 1.61 11.59
CA ALA A 155 0.00 1.49 12.82
C ALA A 155 -0.43 2.86 13.37
N ARG A 156 0.46 3.86 13.35
CA ARG A 156 0.10 5.23 13.76
C ARG A 156 -1.00 5.81 12.87
N ARG A 157 -0.90 5.61 11.55
CA ARG A 157 -1.86 6.15 10.57
C ARG A 157 -3.25 5.53 10.70
N TYR A 158 -3.33 4.24 11.01
CA TYR A 158 -4.58 3.49 11.15
C TYR A 158 -5.04 3.29 12.61
N GLY A 159 -4.35 3.90 13.59
CA GLY A 159 -4.71 3.78 15.01
C GLY A 159 -4.58 2.36 15.57
N LEU A 160 -3.64 1.56 15.05
CA LEU A 160 -3.42 0.18 15.44
C LEU A 160 -2.38 0.07 16.57
N THR A 161 -2.54 -0.95 17.43
CA THR A 161 -1.54 -1.30 18.45
C THR A 161 -0.60 -2.37 17.90
N LEU A 162 0.71 -2.09 17.86
CA LEU A 162 1.69 -3.12 17.54
C LEU A 162 1.94 -3.99 18.77
N THR A 163 1.75 -5.29 18.61
CA THR A 163 2.20 -6.28 19.58
C THR A 163 3.37 -7.05 18.96
N ASP A 164 4.56 -6.94 19.56
CA ASP A 164 5.72 -7.72 19.15
C ASP A 164 5.57 -9.18 19.62
N VAL A 165 5.15 -10.05 18.71
CA VAL A 165 4.98 -11.49 18.97
C VAL A 165 6.32 -12.17 19.34
N ASN A 166 7.45 -11.58 18.94
CA ASN A 166 8.78 -12.08 19.28
C ASN A 166 9.36 -11.45 20.57
N ALA A 167 8.67 -10.50 21.21
CA ALA A 167 9.10 -9.95 22.50
C ALA A 167 9.41 -11.03 23.56
N PRO A 168 8.60 -12.08 23.78
CA PRO A 168 8.94 -13.13 24.74
C PRO A 168 10.20 -13.92 24.34
N ARG A 169 10.44 -14.14 23.05
CA ARG A 169 11.66 -14.82 22.56
C ARG A 169 12.91 -13.97 22.76
N ARG A 170 12.79 -12.65 22.58
CA ARG A 170 13.88 -11.68 22.83
C ARG A 170 14.21 -11.51 24.31
N LYS A 171 13.22 -11.71 25.19
CA LYS A 171 13.44 -11.74 26.65
C LYS A 171 14.24 -12.95 27.10
N ILE A 172 14.25 -14.05 26.33
CA ILE A 172 15.16 -15.17 26.59
C ILE A 172 16.55 -14.74 26.12
N ASN A 173 17.28 -14.10 27.02
CA ASN A 173 18.68 -13.79 26.81
C ASN A 173 19.42 -15.12 26.58
N THR A 174 20.23 -15.22 25.53
CA THR A 174 20.97 -16.45 25.21
C THR A 174 21.82 -16.94 26.39
N TYR A 175 22.20 -16.02 27.29
CA TYR A 175 22.98 -16.28 28.50
C TYR A 175 22.15 -16.56 29.76
N ASP A 176 20.83 -16.29 29.75
CA ASP A 176 19.93 -16.60 30.87
C ASP A 176 19.27 -17.99 30.74
N ILE A 177 19.68 -18.79 29.75
CA ILE A 177 19.27 -20.19 29.66
C ILE A 177 19.97 -20.94 30.80
N PRO A 178 19.24 -21.44 31.82
CA PRO A 178 19.87 -22.16 32.92
C PRO A 178 20.64 -23.35 32.35
N ARG A 179 21.85 -23.60 32.86
CA ARG A 179 22.73 -24.69 32.39
C ARG A 179 22.05 -26.06 32.32
N SER A 180 21.02 -26.29 33.13
CA SER A 180 20.21 -27.52 33.14
C SER A 180 19.33 -27.72 31.90
N LYS A 181 19.01 -26.65 31.16
CA LYS A 181 18.19 -26.70 29.93
C LYS A 181 19.02 -26.58 28.65
N LEU A 182 20.31 -26.31 28.76
CA LEU A 182 21.20 -26.44 27.61
C LEU A 182 21.24 -27.93 27.24
N PRO A 183 21.08 -28.29 25.96
CA PRO A 183 21.34 -29.63 25.52
C PRO A 183 22.83 -29.88 25.76
N LEU A 184 23.15 -30.48 26.90
CA LEU A 184 24.42 -31.14 27.13
C LEU A 184 24.40 -32.37 26.23
N ALA A 185 24.54 -32.14 24.92
CA ALA A 185 25.04 -33.19 24.05
C ALA A 185 26.38 -33.58 24.69
N SER A 186 26.40 -34.73 25.35
CA SER A 186 27.61 -35.43 25.73
C SER A 186 28.31 -35.85 24.44
N THR A 187 28.75 -34.86 23.67
CA THR A 187 29.76 -35.05 22.65
C THR A 187 30.99 -35.28 23.48
N THR A 188 31.26 -36.54 23.81
CA THR A 188 32.56 -36.93 24.32
C THR A 188 33.54 -36.38 23.30
N PHE A 189 34.26 -35.31 23.68
CA PHE A 189 35.35 -34.82 22.86
C PHE A 189 36.34 -35.97 22.81
N LYS A 190 36.31 -36.74 21.72
CA LYS A 190 37.44 -37.57 21.37
C LYS A 190 38.51 -36.57 21.00
N GLN A 191 39.41 -36.31 21.95
CA GLN A 191 40.67 -35.70 21.64
C GLN A 191 41.26 -36.54 20.51
N GLN A 192 41.39 -35.94 19.34
CA GLN A 192 42.08 -36.54 18.23
C GLN A 192 43.56 -36.59 18.66
N GLN A 193 43.88 -37.65 19.39
CA GLN A 193 45.25 -38.08 19.63
C GLN A 193 45.76 -38.41 18.23
N ASP A 194 46.84 -37.75 17.82
CA ASP A 194 47.55 -37.92 16.54
C ASP A 194 47.33 -36.86 15.45
N ASP A 195 47.18 -35.58 15.81
CA ASP A 195 47.73 -34.50 14.96
C ASP A 195 48.82 -33.78 15.74
N VAL A 196 50.01 -34.38 15.73
CA VAL A 196 51.26 -33.69 16.07
C VAL A 196 51.49 -32.68 14.95
N PRO A 197 51.38 -31.36 15.18
CA PRO A 197 51.74 -30.41 14.16
C PRO A 197 53.22 -30.62 13.81
N PRO A 198 53.58 -30.76 12.53
CA PRO A 198 54.99 -30.77 12.16
C PRO A 198 55.60 -29.47 12.67
N ALA A 199 56.66 -29.60 13.45
CA ALA A 199 57.50 -28.49 13.88
C ALA A 199 58.03 -27.77 12.64
N VAL A 200 57.31 -26.75 12.19
CA VAL A 200 57.83 -25.76 11.25
C VAL A 200 58.27 -24.57 12.08
N LEU A 201 59.53 -24.65 12.50
CA LEU A 201 60.39 -23.48 12.60
C LEU A 201 60.36 -22.78 11.24
N VAL A 202 59.96 -21.51 11.18
CA VAL A 202 60.77 -20.41 10.62
C VAL A 202 60.15 -19.09 11.08
N GLU A 203 60.98 -18.42 11.85
CA GLU A 203 60.98 -17.01 12.20
C GLU A 203 61.32 -16.18 10.95
N GLU A 204 60.42 -15.30 10.49
CA GLU A 204 60.85 -14.14 9.70
C GLU A 204 60.01 -12.91 10.01
N SER A 205 60.60 -12.10 10.88
CA SER A 205 60.19 -10.78 11.30
C SER A 205 60.30 -9.79 10.13
N ALA A 206 59.20 -9.48 9.47
CA ALA A 206 59.15 -8.36 8.53
C ALA A 206 58.67 -7.07 9.25
N PRO A 207 59.34 -5.91 9.03
CA PRO A 207 59.15 -4.70 9.82
C PRO A 207 57.85 -3.97 9.49
N VAL A 208 57.16 -3.57 10.56
CA VAL A 208 56.10 -2.57 10.58
C VAL A 208 56.62 -1.21 10.07
N THR A 209 56.08 -0.72 8.96
CA THR A 209 56.19 0.69 8.59
C THR A 209 55.10 1.50 9.31
N PRO A 210 55.45 2.51 10.12
CA PRO A 210 54.47 3.45 10.68
C PRO A 210 54.06 4.47 9.62
N THR A 211 52.83 4.36 9.09
CA THR A 211 52.25 5.46 8.28
C THR A 211 51.91 6.62 9.21
N THR A 212 52.71 7.66 9.04
CA THR A 212 52.70 8.92 9.77
C THR A 212 51.47 9.75 9.44
N ALA A 213 50.98 10.42 10.48
CA ALA A 213 49.95 11.44 10.43
C ALA A 213 50.29 12.61 9.47
N LYS A 214 49.27 13.07 8.74
CA LYS A 214 49.21 14.43 8.17
C LYS A 214 47.83 15.00 8.55
N ALA A 215 47.77 15.72 9.68
CA ALA A 215 47.92 17.17 9.76
C ALA A 215 46.73 17.96 9.20
N ALA A 216 45.97 18.49 10.15
CA ALA A 216 45.42 19.85 10.18
C ALA A 216 44.43 20.30 9.08
N LYS A 217 43.17 20.49 9.50
CA LYS A 217 42.53 21.79 9.29
C LYS A 217 41.68 22.19 10.50
N LYS A 218 42.25 23.14 11.25
CA LYS A 218 41.66 23.90 12.35
C LYS A 218 41.02 25.15 11.75
N GLY A 219 39.85 25.54 12.28
CA GLY A 219 39.36 26.92 12.27
C GLY A 219 38.37 27.29 11.17
N SER A 220 37.09 27.44 11.56
CA SER A 220 36.45 28.77 11.65
C SER A 220 34.95 28.64 11.96
N LYS A 221 34.60 28.88 13.23
CA LYS A 221 33.42 29.69 13.61
C LYS A 221 33.90 31.16 13.57
N PRO A 222 33.09 32.19 13.26
CA PRO A 222 31.79 32.44 13.89
C PRO A 222 30.71 33.07 12.94
N SER A 223 29.42 32.95 13.30
CA SER A 223 28.53 34.08 13.67
C SER A 223 28.17 35.10 12.58
N LEU A 224 26.89 35.09 12.21
CA LEU A 224 26.01 36.21 11.77
C LEU A 224 24.59 35.59 11.87
N ALA A 225 23.71 35.84 12.87
CA ALA A 225 23.11 37.11 13.31
C ALA A 225 22.65 37.93 12.09
N VAL A 226 21.38 37.87 11.69
CA VAL A 226 20.26 38.82 11.97
C VAL A 226 19.31 38.70 10.73
N PRO A 227 18.03 39.13 10.68
CA PRO A 227 17.08 39.62 11.71
C PRO A 227 15.77 38.81 11.81
N VAL A 228 15.16 38.93 13.00
CA VAL A 228 13.71 38.83 13.21
C VAL A 228 13.06 40.05 12.54
N GLU A 229 12.21 39.82 11.55
CA GLU A 229 11.27 40.84 11.08
C GLU A 229 9.88 40.50 11.65
N GLU A 230 9.58 41.21 12.73
CA GLU A 230 8.28 41.33 13.35
C GLU A 230 7.40 42.19 12.44
N SER A 231 6.34 41.60 11.90
CA SER A 231 5.28 42.31 11.20
C SER A 231 3.94 41.66 11.53
N ALA A 232 3.27 42.27 12.49
CA ALA A 232 1.82 42.23 12.66
C ALA A 232 1.34 43.70 12.74
N PRO A 233 0.04 44.00 12.65
CA PRO A 233 -1.04 43.37 11.90
C PRO A 233 -1.70 44.38 10.94
N ALA A 234 -2.21 43.91 9.79
CA ALA A 234 -3.17 44.69 8.99
C ALA A 234 -4.43 43.87 8.77
N THR A 235 -5.44 44.22 9.55
CA THR A 235 -6.86 43.95 9.37
C THR A 235 -7.31 44.38 7.97
N PRO A 236 -8.04 43.52 7.25
CA PRO A 236 -9.19 44.01 6.50
C PRO A 236 -10.49 43.48 7.07
N THR A 237 -11.35 44.44 7.38
CA THR A 237 -12.77 44.38 7.70
C THR A 237 -13.53 43.29 6.94
N PRO A 238 -14.40 42.53 7.62
CA PRO A 238 -15.29 41.57 6.98
C PRO A 238 -16.43 42.29 6.24
N ALA A 239 -16.53 42.04 4.93
CA ALA A 239 -17.71 42.37 4.15
C ALA A 239 -18.87 41.45 4.56
N LYS A 240 -19.96 42.11 4.91
CA LYS A 240 -21.27 41.60 5.28
C LYS A 240 -21.88 40.81 4.11
N ALA A 241 -21.94 39.48 4.23
CA ALA A 241 -22.82 38.64 3.42
C ALA A 241 -23.72 37.86 4.38
N GLU A 242 -24.92 38.41 4.53
CA GLU A 242 -26.06 37.87 5.25
C GLU A 242 -26.56 36.64 4.47
N THR A 243 -26.40 35.45 5.03
CA THR A 243 -27.12 34.26 4.56
C THR A 243 -27.59 33.48 5.77
N THR A 244 -28.86 33.72 6.07
CA THR A 244 -29.72 33.07 7.04
C THR A 244 -29.60 31.55 6.91
N ARG A 245 -29.00 30.88 7.90
CA ARG A 245 -29.06 29.43 8.06
C ARG A 245 -29.99 29.10 9.24
N PRO A 246 -31.03 28.27 9.05
CA PRO A 246 -31.96 27.94 10.10
C PRO A 246 -31.31 27.07 11.19
N LYS A 247 -31.63 27.44 12.42
CA LYS A 247 -31.26 26.81 13.69
C LYS A 247 -31.95 25.45 13.81
N LEU A 248 -31.21 24.35 13.62
CA LEU A 248 -31.66 23.02 14.07
C LEU A 248 -31.29 22.83 15.55
N PRO A 249 -32.22 22.39 16.41
CA PRO A 249 -31.96 22.15 17.81
C PRO A 249 -31.15 20.87 18.04
N LEU A 250 -30.15 21.04 18.90
CA LEU A 250 -29.33 20.02 19.54
C LEU A 250 -30.24 19.18 20.46
N ALA A 251 -30.48 17.92 20.11
CA ALA A 251 -31.04 16.93 21.02
C ALA A 251 -29.96 15.91 21.35
N SER A 252 -29.46 16.00 22.57
CA SER A 252 -28.67 15.00 23.27
C SER A 252 -29.56 13.82 23.64
N GLU A 253 -29.32 12.64 23.07
CA GLU A 253 -29.86 11.39 23.60
C GLU A 253 -28.75 10.39 23.90
N THR A 254 -28.58 10.23 25.21
CA THR A 254 -27.89 9.19 25.95
C THR A 254 -28.40 7.81 25.54
N PHE A 255 -27.56 6.99 24.91
CA PHE A 255 -27.86 5.57 24.73
C PHE A 255 -27.49 4.80 26.00
N LYS A 256 -28.47 4.60 26.89
CA LYS A 256 -28.40 3.60 27.96
C LYS A 256 -28.78 2.23 27.37
N GLN A 257 -27.85 1.30 27.48
CA GLN A 257 -28.07 -0.11 27.19
C GLN A 257 -28.86 -0.71 28.35
N GLN A 258 -30.16 -0.95 28.13
CA GLN A 258 -31.04 -1.63 29.07
C GLN A 258 -31.22 -3.10 28.65
N LYS A 259 -31.11 -3.93 29.67
CA LYS A 259 -31.03 -5.38 29.73
C LYS A 259 -32.40 -5.93 30.21
N ASP A 260 -32.70 -7.15 29.76
CA ASP A 260 -33.79 -8.05 30.17
C ASP A 260 -35.24 -7.61 29.86
N ASP A 261 -35.94 -8.35 28.98
CA ASP A 261 -36.92 -9.38 29.39
C ASP A 261 -37.65 -9.98 28.17
N ALA A 262 -37.94 -11.28 28.26
CA ALA A 262 -38.82 -12.01 27.33
C ALA A 262 -40.29 -11.94 27.80
N PRO A 263 -41.23 -12.68 27.18
CA PRO A 263 -42.01 -12.42 25.96
C PRO A 263 -43.47 -12.00 26.30
N PRO A 264 -44.39 -11.89 25.31
CA PRO A 264 -45.23 -13.05 25.03
C PRO A 264 -45.61 -13.25 23.56
N ALA A 265 -46.03 -14.49 23.27
CA ALA A 265 -46.71 -14.93 22.07
C ALA A 265 -47.97 -14.11 21.77
N VAL A 266 -48.21 -13.79 20.49
CA VAL A 266 -49.56 -13.53 19.97
C VAL A 266 -49.67 -14.09 18.56
N LEU A 267 -50.74 -14.85 18.38
CA LEU A 267 -51.32 -15.39 17.15
C LEU A 267 -51.72 -14.30 16.13
N SER A 268 -52.05 -14.79 14.93
CA SER A 268 -52.95 -14.26 13.89
C SER A 268 -52.22 -13.93 12.58
N GLU A 269 -52.34 -14.77 11.55
CA GLU A 269 -53.45 -14.95 10.59
C GLU A 269 -53.43 -13.93 9.44
N GLU A 270 -53.71 -14.44 8.24
CA GLU A 270 -54.10 -13.70 7.02
C GLU A 270 -52.98 -12.88 6.33
N THR A 271 -52.74 -12.93 5.02
CA THR A 271 -53.56 -13.29 3.86
C THR A 271 -52.62 -13.60 2.69
N ALA A 272 -52.87 -14.70 1.97
CA ALA A 272 -52.28 -14.95 0.66
C ALA A 272 -53.03 -14.17 -0.43
N PRO A 273 -52.36 -13.82 -1.54
CA PRO A 273 -53.05 -14.01 -2.81
C PRO A 273 -52.26 -14.93 -3.75
N GLU A 274 -52.97 -15.98 -4.09
CA GLU A 274 -52.83 -16.93 -5.19
C GLU A 274 -53.08 -16.21 -6.54
N VAL A 275 -52.09 -16.14 -7.44
CA VAL A 275 -52.33 -15.93 -8.89
C VAL A 275 -51.21 -16.60 -9.72
N SER A 276 -51.65 -17.31 -10.76
CA SER A 276 -50.94 -17.74 -11.99
C SER A 276 -50.28 -19.12 -12.07
N THR A 277 -51.09 -20.11 -12.42
CA THR A 277 -50.86 -21.03 -13.58
C THR A 277 -51.46 -20.37 -14.85
N PRO A 278 -51.23 -20.83 -16.12
CA PRO A 278 -50.48 -22.01 -16.59
C PRO A 278 -49.56 -21.78 -17.84
N ALA A 279 -48.60 -22.67 -18.06
CA ALA A 279 -48.12 -22.98 -19.42
C ALA A 279 -47.51 -24.39 -19.46
N LYS A 280 -48.37 -25.35 -19.84
CA LYS A 280 -48.03 -26.74 -20.12
C LYS A 280 -47.35 -26.79 -21.50
N ALA A 281 -46.02 -26.88 -21.52
CA ALA A 281 -45.27 -27.16 -22.74
C ALA A 281 -45.32 -28.67 -23.01
N GLU A 282 -46.03 -29.02 -24.07
CA GLU A 282 -46.20 -30.37 -24.61
C GLU A 282 -44.88 -30.87 -25.21
N VAL A 283 -44.25 -31.85 -24.56
CA VAL A 283 -43.05 -32.51 -25.04
C VAL A 283 -43.44 -33.54 -26.11
N LYS A 284 -43.02 -33.21 -27.33
CA LYS A 284 -43.09 -34.02 -28.56
C LYS A 284 -42.39 -35.38 -28.37
N LYS A 285 -43.12 -36.48 -28.55
CA LYS A 285 -42.57 -37.83 -28.71
C LYS A 285 -41.63 -37.87 -29.93
N PRO A 286 -40.44 -38.50 -29.84
CA PRO A 286 -39.73 -38.95 -31.02
C PRO A 286 -40.36 -40.24 -31.55
N ASP A 287 -40.69 -40.22 -32.84
CA ASP A 287 -41.14 -41.35 -33.64
C ASP A 287 -40.06 -42.45 -33.69
N PRO A 288 -40.38 -43.70 -33.32
CA PRO A 288 -39.54 -44.83 -33.64
C PRO A 288 -40.16 -45.61 -34.81
N SER A 289 -39.41 -45.67 -35.91
CA SER A 289 -39.53 -46.68 -36.99
C SER A 289 -40.50 -46.36 -38.13
N LEU A 290 -39.93 -46.30 -39.34
CA LEU A 290 -40.34 -46.85 -40.65
C LEU A 290 -39.09 -46.63 -41.54
N LYS A 291 -38.44 -47.54 -42.27
CA LYS A 291 -38.82 -48.82 -42.90
C LYS A 291 -40.20 -48.84 -43.51
#